data_AF-A0A250J920-F1
#
_entry.id   AF-A0A250J920-F1
#
_cell.length_a   1.000
_cell.length_b   1.000
_cell.length_c   1.000
_cell.angle_alpha   90.00
_cell.angle_beta   90.00
_cell.angle_gamma   90.00
#
_symmetry.space_group_name_H-M   'P 1'
#
loop_
_entity.id
_entity.type
_entity.pdbx_description
1 polymer ?
#
loop_
_entity_poly.entity_id
_entity_poly.type
_entity_poly.pdbx_seq_one_letter_code
_entity_poly.pdbx_strand_id
1 'polypeptide(L)'
;MSPLRNNGDKAARQDAIRRIVRTHQVGTQEELGQLLSREGFDVTQATLSRDLAQLGAMRVSLPEGGTVYGLEAAPPRGGESRLMELGEMILSVEDNEMLVVVRTRPGSAPLVASAIDHARLLECLGTLAGDDTIFVAPARGRSTRTLNRKLKAFFGKEDTP
;
A
#
# COMPACT_ATOMS: atom_id res chain seq x y z
N MET A 1 -23.53 31.09 -22.71
CA MET A 1 -22.21 30.76 -23.29
C MET A 1 -21.51 29.80 -22.34
N SER A 2 -21.50 28.51 -22.65
CA SER A 2 -20.65 27.51 -21.98
C SER A 2 -19.41 27.29 -22.83
N PRO A 3 -18.21 27.36 -22.25
CA PRO A 3 -17.36 26.16 -22.11
C PRO A 3 -16.50 26.21 -20.82
N LEU A 4 -16.23 25.10 -20.11
CA LEU A 4 -15.16 24.15 -20.40
C LEU A 4 -15.47 22.82 -19.68
N ARG A 5 -15.64 21.74 -20.44
CA ARG A 5 -15.66 20.37 -19.90
C ARG A 5 -14.23 20.00 -19.51
N ASN A 6 -13.84 20.25 -18.26
CA ASN A 6 -12.56 19.76 -17.76
C ASN A 6 -12.72 18.27 -17.44
N ASN A 7 -12.49 17.43 -18.45
CA ASN A 7 -12.29 16.00 -18.26
C ASN A 7 -10.91 15.83 -17.60
N GLY A 8 -10.80 16.24 -16.33
CA GLY A 8 -9.56 16.36 -15.59
C GLY A 8 -8.74 15.07 -15.70
N ASP A 9 -7.41 15.24 -15.68
CA ASP A 9 -6.43 14.16 -15.78
C ASP A 9 -6.93 12.91 -15.03
N LYS A 10 -7.03 11.79 -15.75
CA LYS A 10 -7.55 10.52 -15.24
C LYS A 10 -6.87 10.16 -13.91
N ALA A 11 -5.57 10.44 -13.77
CA ALA A 11 -4.84 10.23 -12.52
C ALA A 11 -5.42 11.06 -11.37
N ALA A 12 -5.58 12.37 -11.57
CA ALA A 12 -6.13 13.28 -10.57
C ALA A 12 -7.58 12.92 -10.19
N ARG A 13 -8.41 12.51 -11.16
CA ARG A 13 -9.77 12.04 -10.90
C ARG A 13 -9.78 10.74 -10.09
N GLN A 14 -8.93 9.78 -10.45
CA GLN A 14 -8.82 8.53 -9.71
C GLN A 14 -8.31 8.74 -8.28
N ASP A 15 -7.42 9.71 -8.05
CA ASP A 15 -7.00 10.12 -6.71
C ASP A 15 -8.14 10.75 -5.90
N ALA A 16 -8.95 11.60 -6.53
CA ALA A 16 -10.16 12.14 -5.91
C ALA A 16 -11.14 11.02 -5.53
N ILE A 17 -11.41 10.06 -6.43
CA ILE A 17 -12.25 8.89 -6.16
C ILE A 17 -11.72 8.11 -4.94
N ARG A 18 -10.41 7.83 -4.89
CA ARG A 18 -9.78 7.13 -3.74
C ARG A 18 -10.00 7.87 -2.43
N ARG A 19 -9.80 9.20 -2.42
CA ARG A 19 -9.99 10.00 -1.21
C ARG A 19 -11.45 10.01 -0.78
N ILE A 20 -12.38 10.25 -1.70
CA ILE A 20 -13.82 10.32 -1.40
C ILE A 20 -14.32 8.99 -0.84
N VAL A 21 -14.03 7.87 -1.51
CA VAL A 21 -14.45 6.53 -1.06
C VAL A 21 -13.85 6.14 0.31
N ARG A 22 -12.69 6.69 0.69
CA ARG A 22 -12.08 6.45 2.01
C ARG A 22 -12.62 7.33 3.13
N THR A 23 -13.17 8.50 2.79
CA THR A 23 -13.56 9.52 3.77
C THR A 23 -15.07 9.67 3.90
N HIS A 24 -15.83 9.17 2.94
CA HIS A 24 -17.29 9.25 2.89
C HIS A 24 -17.89 7.87 2.67
N GLN A 25 -19.07 7.63 3.26
CA GLN A 25 -19.87 6.44 3.02
C GLN A 25 -20.65 6.59 1.71
N VAL A 26 -20.05 6.24 0.58
CA VAL A 26 -20.68 6.43 -0.74
C VAL A 26 -21.41 5.17 -1.19
N GLY A 27 -22.73 5.24 -1.28
CA GLY A 27 -23.60 4.12 -1.62
C GLY A 27 -23.84 3.93 -3.12
N THR A 28 -23.73 5.00 -3.92
CA THR A 28 -24.08 4.98 -5.36
C THR A 28 -23.09 5.75 -6.22
N GLN A 29 -23.06 5.46 -7.52
CA GLN A 29 -22.21 6.21 -8.46
C GLN A 29 -22.73 7.62 -8.72
N GLU A 30 -24.03 7.85 -8.58
CA GLU A 30 -24.62 9.19 -8.68
C GLU A 30 -24.12 10.08 -7.55
N GLU A 31 -24.14 9.57 -6.32
CA GLU A 31 -23.56 10.24 -5.15
C GLU A 31 -22.06 10.51 -5.34
N LEU A 32 -21.29 9.53 -5.82
CA LEU A 32 -19.87 9.72 -6.13
C LEU A 32 -19.65 10.84 -7.17
N GLY A 33 -20.49 10.87 -8.21
CA GLY A 33 -20.45 11.91 -9.25
C GLY A 33 -20.74 13.31 -8.70
N GLN A 34 -21.70 13.43 -7.79
CA GLN A 34 -22.03 14.71 -7.13
C GLN A 34 -20.85 15.21 -6.27
N LEU A 35 -20.19 14.32 -5.52
CA LEU A 35 -19.02 14.68 -4.71
C LEU A 35 -17.83 15.09 -5.59
N LEU A 36 -17.60 14.40 -6.71
CA LEU A 36 -16.56 14.76 -7.67
C LEU A 36 -16.82 16.08 -8.40
N SER A 37 -18.08 16.36 -8.73
CA SER A 37 -18.47 17.62 -9.37
C SER A 37 -18.16 18.83 -8.48
N ARG A 38 -18.36 18.71 -7.16
CA ARG A 38 -17.97 19.74 -6.17
C ARG A 38 -16.47 20.00 -6.14
N GLU A 39 -15.66 19.03 -6.57
CA GLU A 39 -14.21 19.14 -6.68
C GLU A 39 -13.74 19.48 -8.10
N GLY A 40 -14.66 19.82 -9.00
CA GLY A 40 -14.37 20.25 -10.36
C GLY A 40 -14.21 19.11 -11.38
N PHE A 41 -14.57 17.87 -11.02
CA PHE A 41 -14.57 16.72 -11.94
C PHE A 41 -15.99 16.43 -12.44
N ASP A 42 -16.25 16.76 -13.70
CA ASP A 42 -17.54 16.47 -14.34
C ASP A 42 -17.44 15.18 -15.16
N VAL A 43 -18.11 14.11 -14.70
CA VAL A 43 -17.84 12.73 -15.13
C VAL A 43 -19.12 11.96 -15.38
N THR A 44 -19.12 11.11 -16.41
CA THR A 44 -20.27 10.25 -16.71
C THR A 44 -20.28 9.01 -15.84
N GLN A 45 -21.46 8.41 -15.66
CA GLN A 45 -21.60 7.13 -14.96
C GLN A 45 -20.71 6.03 -15.58
N ALA A 46 -20.59 5.98 -16.91
CA ALA A 46 -19.72 5.02 -17.59
C ALA A 46 -18.23 5.23 -17.25
N THR A 47 -17.81 6.49 -17.06
CA THR A 47 -16.43 6.82 -16.65
C THR A 47 -16.18 6.40 -15.21
N LEU A 48 -17.11 6.73 -14.31
CA LEU A 48 -17.05 6.32 -12.90
C LEU A 48 -17.01 4.81 -12.73
N SER A 49 -17.85 4.08 -13.48
CA SER A 49 -17.87 2.62 -13.45
C SER A 49 -16.52 2.03 -13.86
N ARG A 50 -15.91 2.54 -14.93
CA ARG A 50 -14.58 2.12 -15.37
C ARG A 50 -13.48 2.47 -14.37
N ASP A 51 -13.52 3.65 -13.78
CA ASP A 51 -12.52 4.07 -12.79
C ASP A 51 -12.64 3.25 -11.50
N LEU A 52 -13.85 3.03 -10.99
CA LEU A 52 -14.09 2.16 -9.83
C LEU A 52 -13.59 0.74 -10.08
N ALA A 53 -13.85 0.18 -11.26
CA ALA A 53 -13.35 -1.14 -11.64
C ALA A 53 -11.80 -1.17 -11.70
N GLN A 54 -11.17 -0.17 -12.31
CA GLN A 54 -9.71 -0.06 -12.38
C GLN A 54 -9.06 0.15 -11.01
N LEU A 55 -9.77 0.79 -10.08
CA LEU A 55 -9.33 1.01 -8.71
C LEU A 55 -9.56 -0.20 -7.80
N GLY A 56 -10.26 -1.24 -8.27
CA GLY A 56 -10.61 -2.39 -7.45
C GLY A 56 -11.63 -2.08 -6.35
N ALA A 57 -12.54 -1.13 -6.59
CA ALA A 57 -13.59 -0.82 -5.63
C ALA A 57 -14.58 -1.99 -5.49
N MET A 58 -14.90 -2.36 -4.26
CA MET A 58 -15.84 -3.41 -3.90
C MET A 58 -17.01 -2.85 -3.07
N ARG A 59 -18.08 -3.63 -2.98
CA ARG A 59 -19.21 -3.31 -2.10
C ARG A 59 -18.92 -3.84 -0.71
N VAL A 60 -19.00 -2.98 0.30
CA VAL A 60 -18.80 -3.31 1.71
C VAL A 60 -20.11 -3.09 2.46
N SER A 61 -20.52 -4.07 3.24
CA SER A 61 -21.73 -3.97 4.09
C SER A 61 -21.45 -3.14 5.34
N LEU A 62 -22.36 -2.23 5.67
CA LEU A 62 -22.27 -1.45 6.91
C LEU A 62 -22.94 -2.18 8.09
N PRO A 63 -22.45 -2.01 9.33
CA PRO A 63 -23.05 -2.63 10.53
C PRO A 63 -24.51 -2.23 10.76
N GLU A 64 -24.86 -1.00 10.37
CA GLU A 64 -26.20 -0.41 10.47
C GLU A 64 -27.10 -0.73 9.27
N GLY A 65 -26.64 -1.58 8.35
CA GLY A 65 -27.36 -2.00 7.16
C GLY A 65 -27.00 -1.18 5.91
N GLY A 66 -27.21 -1.76 4.74
CA GLY A 66 -26.82 -1.17 3.46
C GLY A 66 -25.38 -1.51 3.07
N THR A 67 -24.99 -1.02 1.88
CA THR A 67 -23.67 -1.31 1.29
C THR A 67 -23.11 -0.06 0.63
N VAL A 68 -21.83 0.19 0.85
CA VAL A 68 -21.07 1.33 0.30
C VAL A 68 -19.94 0.84 -0.58
N TYR A 69 -19.36 1.73 -1.37
CA TYR A 69 -18.08 1.47 -2.00
C TYR A 69 -16.99 1.47 -0.93
N GLY A 70 -16.15 0.44 -0.97
CA GLY A 70 -14.88 0.38 -0.26
C GLY A 70 -13.78 0.09 -1.27
N LEU A 71 -12.61 0.67 -1.03
CA LEU A 71 -11.39 0.24 -1.68
C LEU A 71 -10.66 -0.64 -0.68
N GLU A 72 -9.99 -1.70 -1.14
CA GLU A 72 -8.91 -2.26 -0.33
C GLU A 72 -8.02 -1.10 0.10
N ALA A 73 -7.72 -1.00 1.40
CA ALA A 73 -6.77 -0.03 1.85
C ALA A 73 -5.52 -0.23 0.99
N ALA A 74 -5.11 0.79 0.22
CA ALA A 74 -3.70 0.84 -0.12
C ALA A 74 -3.04 0.79 1.26
N PRO A 75 -2.13 -0.16 1.51
CA PRO A 75 -1.53 -0.28 2.83
C PRO A 75 -1.06 1.12 3.22
N PRO A 76 -1.38 1.56 4.45
CA PRO A 76 -1.13 2.93 4.84
C PRO A 76 0.31 3.26 4.49
N ARG A 77 0.54 4.48 3.98
CA ARG A 77 1.87 5.10 4.02
C ARG A 77 2.25 5.13 5.51
N GLY A 78 2.96 4.09 5.96
CA GLY A 78 2.99 3.69 7.38
C GLY A 78 3.49 2.27 7.61
N GLY A 79 3.50 1.39 6.60
CA GLY A 79 4.24 0.11 6.68
C GLY A 79 5.72 0.33 7.03
N GLU A 80 6.32 1.38 6.49
CA GLU A 80 7.68 1.82 6.83
C GLU A 80 7.82 2.24 8.30
N SER A 81 6.85 2.97 8.86
CA SER A 81 6.83 3.34 10.28
C SER A 81 6.73 2.10 11.18
N ARG A 82 5.95 1.09 10.76
CA ARG A 82 5.86 -0.18 11.47
C ARG A 82 7.18 -0.95 11.45
N LEU A 83 7.96 -0.88 10.37
CA LEU A 83 9.28 -1.49 10.34
C LEU A 83 10.23 -0.85 11.35
N MET A 84 10.18 0.49 11.51
CA MET A 84 10.99 1.21 12.51
C MET A 84 10.68 0.77 13.94
N GLU A 85 9.40 0.57 14.28
CA GLU A 85 8.99 0.07 15.61
C GLU A 85 9.51 -1.34 15.92
N LEU A 86 9.85 -2.14 14.90
CA LEU A 86 10.27 -3.53 15.04
C LEU A 86 11.80 -3.69 15.12
N GLY A 87 12.58 -2.61 15.04
CA GLY A 87 14.06 -2.66 15.02
C GLY A 87 14.67 -3.41 16.20
N GLU A 88 14.07 -3.31 17.39
CA GLU A 88 14.49 -4.02 18.61
C GLU A 88 14.38 -5.55 18.52
N MET A 89 13.52 -6.06 17.63
CA MET A 89 13.35 -7.49 17.40
C MET A 89 14.41 -8.04 16.45
N ILE A 90 15.15 -7.18 15.74
CA ILE A 90 16.12 -7.56 14.72
C ILE A 90 17.50 -7.74 15.35
N LEU A 91 18.10 -8.90 15.11
CA LEU A 91 19.44 -9.25 15.54
C LEU A 91 20.46 -8.93 14.44
N SER A 92 20.17 -9.29 13.19
CA SER A 92 21.01 -8.98 12.03
C SER A 92 20.23 -8.95 10.71
N VAL A 93 20.80 -8.26 9.72
CA VAL A 93 20.31 -8.19 8.34
C VAL A 93 21.51 -8.37 7.42
N GLU A 94 21.63 -9.56 6.82
CA GLU A 94 22.77 -9.94 5.97
C GLU A 94 22.26 -10.34 4.59
N ASP A 95 23.11 -10.23 3.56
CA ASP A 95 22.74 -10.64 2.21
C ASP A 95 23.85 -11.44 1.51
N ASN A 96 23.43 -12.27 0.56
CA ASN A 96 24.29 -12.90 -0.42
C ASN A 96 23.86 -12.47 -1.83
N GLU A 97 24.30 -13.17 -2.86
CA GLU A 97 24.00 -12.86 -4.25
C GLU A 97 22.52 -13.07 -4.63
N MET A 98 21.75 -13.77 -3.82
CA MET A 98 20.39 -14.25 -4.14
C MET A 98 19.30 -13.73 -3.21
N LEU A 99 19.57 -13.64 -1.90
CA LEU A 99 18.59 -13.33 -0.86
C LEU A 99 19.16 -12.39 0.21
N VAL A 100 18.26 -11.73 0.93
CA VAL A 100 18.55 -11.10 2.22
C VAL A 100 18.01 -12.00 3.33
N VAL A 101 18.81 -12.23 4.37
CA VAL A 101 18.44 -13.00 5.55
C VAL A 101 18.34 -12.05 6.74
N VAL A 102 17.16 -12.01 7.36
CA VAL A 102 16.91 -11.25 8.58
C VAL A 102 16.83 -12.23 9.75
N ARG A 103 17.67 -12.03 10.77
CA ARG A 103 17.58 -12.76 12.03
C ARG A 103 16.83 -11.93 13.06
N THR A 104 15.87 -12.55 13.73
CA THR A 104 15.03 -11.91 14.75
C THR A 104 15.22 -12.58 16.11
N ARG A 105 14.65 -11.98 17.16
CA ARG A 105 14.40 -12.70 18.42
C ARG A 105 13.49 -13.92 18.16
N PRO A 106 13.58 -14.98 18.98
CA PRO A 106 12.71 -16.15 18.85
C PRO A 106 11.23 -15.79 18.75
N GLY A 107 10.48 -16.50 17.91
CA GLY A 107 9.06 -16.28 17.65
C GLY A 107 8.67 -14.97 16.96
N SER A 108 9.63 -14.13 16.58
CA SER A 108 9.35 -12.78 16.03
C SER A 108 9.35 -12.75 14.50
N ALA A 109 9.87 -13.78 13.82
CA ALA A 109 10.03 -13.75 12.36
C ALA A 109 8.71 -13.59 11.60
N PRO A 110 7.60 -14.28 11.94
CA PRO A 110 6.34 -14.11 11.22
C PRO A 110 5.76 -12.67 11.29
N LEU A 111 5.90 -12.01 12.46
CA LEU A 111 5.44 -10.63 12.64
C LEU A 111 6.26 -9.66 11.78
N VAL A 112 7.58 -9.81 11.79
CA VAL A 112 8.49 -8.94 11.03
C VAL A 112 8.32 -9.17 9.52
N ALA A 113 8.21 -10.42 9.07
CA ALA A 113 7.98 -10.77 7.67
C ALA A 113 6.67 -10.15 7.14
N SER A 114 5.59 -10.27 7.91
CA SER A 114 4.33 -9.62 7.60
C SER A 114 4.50 -8.10 7.46
N ALA A 115 5.23 -7.45 8.38
CA ALA A 115 5.48 -6.01 8.27
C ALA A 115 6.27 -5.63 7.01
N ILE A 116 7.28 -6.43 6.61
CA ILE A 116 8.05 -6.22 5.38
C ILE A 116 7.14 -6.32 4.14
N ASP A 117 6.28 -7.33 4.07
CA ASP A 117 5.35 -7.50 2.95
C ASP A 117 4.33 -6.35 2.87
N HIS A 118 3.82 -5.90 4.02
CA HIS A 118 2.91 -4.75 4.09
C HIS A 118 3.57 -3.42 3.72
N ALA A 119 4.89 -3.29 3.90
CA ALA A 119 5.64 -2.09 3.51
C ALA A 119 5.76 -1.93 1.98
N ARG A 120 5.50 -2.99 1.19
CA ARG A 120 5.52 -2.97 -0.29
C ARG A 120 6.77 -2.30 -0.88
N LEU A 121 7.94 -2.63 -0.33
CA LEU A 121 9.22 -2.11 -0.81
C LEU A 121 9.42 -2.50 -2.28
N LEU A 122 9.77 -1.53 -3.14
CA LEU A 122 10.01 -1.78 -4.57
C LEU A 122 11.16 -2.77 -4.84
N GLU A 123 12.03 -2.96 -3.85
CA GLU A 123 13.17 -3.85 -3.86
C GLU A 123 12.84 -5.26 -3.37
N CYS A 124 11.68 -5.47 -2.75
CA CYS A 124 11.25 -6.75 -2.18
C CYS A 124 10.21 -7.42 -3.10
N LEU A 125 10.46 -8.67 -3.47
CA LEU A 125 9.48 -9.51 -4.15
C LEU A 125 8.51 -10.16 -3.16
N GLY A 126 9.01 -10.53 -1.97
CA GLY A 126 8.24 -11.15 -0.90
C GLY A 126 9.14 -11.80 0.16
N THR A 127 8.50 -12.32 1.21
CA THR A 127 9.18 -12.96 2.34
C THR A 127 8.77 -14.42 2.57
N LEU A 128 9.64 -15.18 3.22
CA LEU A 128 9.35 -16.48 3.84
C LEU A 128 9.92 -16.51 5.26
N ALA A 129 9.07 -16.77 6.25
CA ALA A 129 9.46 -16.76 7.67
C ALA A 129 9.49 -18.18 8.26
N GLY A 130 10.54 -18.44 9.05
CA GLY A 130 10.56 -19.48 10.08
C GLY A 130 10.16 -18.90 11.43
N ASP A 131 10.81 -19.36 12.51
CA ASP A 131 10.58 -18.85 13.87
C ASP A 131 11.41 -17.58 14.19
N ASP A 132 12.70 -17.62 13.86
CA ASP A 132 13.68 -16.57 14.18
C ASP A 132 14.45 -16.05 12.94
N THR A 133 14.06 -16.51 11.75
CA THR A 133 14.78 -16.28 10.50
C THR A 133 13.80 -16.00 9.37
N ILE A 134 14.07 -14.96 8.57
CA ILE A 134 13.27 -14.58 7.41
C ILE A 134 14.18 -14.54 6.19
N PHE A 135 13.73 -15.16 5.10
CA PHE A 135 14.30 -14.95 3.77
C PHE A 135 13.49 -13.88 3.05
N VAL A 136 14.17 -12.84 2.57
CA VAL A 136 13.57 -11.75 1.79
C VAL A 136 14.14 -11.81 0.38
N ALA A 137 13.26 -12.06 -0.58
CA ALA A 137 13.65 -12.19 -1.99
C ALA A 137 13.68 -10.81 -2.66
N PRO A 138 14.74 -10.47 -3.42
CA PRO A 138 14.77 -9.21 -4.16
C PRO A 138 13.78 -9.23 -5.33
N ALA A 139 13.19 -8.07 -5.60
CA ALA A 139 12.38 -7.85 -6.80
C ALA A 139 13.23 -7.99 -8.07
N ARG A 140 12.60 -8.35 -9.19
CA ARG A 140 13.28 -8.52 -10.48
C ARG A 140 14.10 -7.28 -10.83
N GLY A 141 15.38 -7.49 -11.17
CA GLY A 141 16.29 -6.41 -11.56
C GLY A 141 16.79 -5.55 -10.39
N ARG A 142 16.54 -5.96 -9.14
CA ARG A 142 17.05 -5.30 -7.93
C ARG A 142 18.14 -6.16 -7.30
N SER A 143 19.16 -5.51 -6.75
CA SER A 143 20.24 -6.20 -6.04
C SER A 143 19.83 -6.47 -4.59
N THR A 144 20.28 -7.61 -4.06
CA THR A 144 20.17 -7.95 -2.63
C THR A 144 20.81 -6.88 -1.74
N ARG A 145 21.95 -6.33 -2.15
CA ARG A 145 22.63 -5.22 -1.46
C ARG A 145 21.77 -3.96 -1.31
N THR A 146 20.98 -3.61 -2.32
CA THR A 146 20.05 -2.46 -2.25
C THR A 146 18.91 -2.74 -1.27
N LEU A 147 18.35 -3.95 -1.33
CA LEU A 147 17.29 -4.39 -0.42
C LEU A 147 17.79 -4.45 1.04
N ASN A 148 18.98 -5.02 1.27
CA ASN A 148 19.63 -5.07 2.58
C ASN A 148 19.75 -3.67 3.18
N ARG A 149 20.34 -2.72 2.42
CA ARG A 149 20.52 -1.35 2.90
C ARG A 149 19.21 -0.68 3.30
N LYS A 150 18.15 -0.87 2.52
CA LYS A 150 16.83 -0.35 2.88
C LYS A 150 16.30 -0.98 4.16
N LEU A 151 16.39 -2.29 4.31
CA LEU A 151 15.95 -2.98 5.53
C LEU A 151 16.77 -2.53 6.74
N LYS A 152 18.10 -2.42 6.63
CA LYS A 152 18.97 -1.88 7.69
C LYS A 152 18.56 -0.46 8.09
N ALA A 153 18.28 0.41 7.14
CA ALA A 153 17.82 1.78 7.41
C ALA A 153 16.48 1.79 8.17
N PHE A 154 15.52 0.96 7.77
CA PHE A 154 14.24 0.86 8.49
C PHE A 154 14.39 0.29 9.90
N PHE A 155 15.25 -0.72 10.09
CA PHE A 155 15.42 -1.37 11.39
C PHE A 155 16.45 -0.70 12.32
N GLY A 156 17.06 0.42 11.89
CA GLY A 156 18.11 1.09 12.65
C GLY A 156 19.37 0.24 12.83
N LYS A 157 19.70 -0.61 11.85
CA LYS A 157 20.86 -1.52 11.83
C LYS A 157 21.92 -1.09 10.81
N GLU A 158 22.04 0.21 10.58
CA GLU A 158 23.06 0.74 9.67
C GLU A 158 24.46 0.39 10.17
N ASP A 159 25.33 -0.01 9.24
CA ASP A 159 26.73 -0.25 9.57
C ASP A 159 27.34 1.07 10.04
N THR A 160 27.71 1.13 11.31
CA THR A 160 28.42 2.29 11.86
C THR A 160 29.76 2.42 11.12
N PRO A 161 30.15 3.61 10.64
CA PRO A 161 31.38 3.80 9.88
C PRO A 161 32.64 3.38 10.63
#